data_AF-A0A1I8CT20-F1
#
_entry.id   AF-A0A1I8CT20-F1
#
_cell.length_a   1.000
_cell.length_b   1.000
_cell.length_c   1.000
_cell.angle_alpha   90.00
_cell.angle_beta   90.00
_cell.angle_gamma   90.00
#
_symmetry.space_group_name_H-M   'P 1'
#
loop_
_entity.id
_entity.type
_entity.pdbx_description
1 polymer ?
#
loop_
_entity_poly.entity_id
_entity_poly.type
_entity_poly.pdbx_seq_one_letter_code
_entity_poly.pdbx_strand_id
1 'polypeptide(L)'
;MVLLNMNSLDNNDNHGVDEIVVYIWAHNSVDYNKLFLNADSITKQFPKCNVSLNKLSGITRLPILQLKVTTQISDQLSESITKFVHQLFKDDIVDDVFLLQSKAYKIEQYVLTLMDNKESDIFKEALMKAFDLIYKTLDQYTNDRVSIAFNGGKDCTLVLHLYSTALEVIEKSSYKSNEVDKLDVTNKLNAMALYFNHHPEFAQVPEFIERIKKEYKLNLIIYDHSIKASLKIHSKKYENNKAIFMGTRKTDPAGKYMNSAEEWTSNDWPQFLRVCPIFEWSYSNVWEAITKFNIPYLNLYDMGYTSLGEKNSTVKNPALKISQNSNGEKLNALTNDLSDKKDQDKYLPAYMLKDETLERDNRK
;
A
#
# COMPACT_ATOMS: atom_id res chain seq x y z
N MET A 1 -7.41 21.96 4.65
CA MET A 1 -7.72 21.12 3.48
C MET A 1 -6.45 21.01 2.65
N VAL A 2 -6.25 19.92 1.91
CA VAL A 2 -5.06 19.75 1.04
C VAL A 2 -5.50 19.36 -0.36
N LEU A 3 -4.98 20.05 -1.37
CA LEU A 3 -5.25 19.77 -2.78
C LEU A 3 -4.60 18.45 -3.17
N LEU A 4 -5.39 17.50 -3.66
CA LEU A 4 -4.93 16.17 -4.04
C LEU A 4 -4.53 16.13 -5.51
N ASN A 5 -5.43 16.56 -6.39
CA ASN A 5 -5.21 16.50 -7.83
C ASN A 5 -6.14 17.49 -8.54
N MET A 6 -5.70 18.00 -9.69
CA MET A 6 -6.48 18.84 -10.60
C MET A 6 -6.31 18.27 -12.00
N ASN A 7 -7.32 17.53 -12.47
CA ASN A 7 -7.35 16.97 -13.82
C ASN A 7 -8.25 17.83 -14.70
N SER A 8 -7.75 18.28 -15.85
CA SER A 8 -8.59 18.77 -16.96
C SER A 8 -8.96 17.59 -17.85
N LEU A 9 -10.26 17.35 -18.02
CA LEU A 9 -10.79 16.38 -18.95
C LEU A 9 -11.30 17.13 -20.19
N ASP A 10 -10.55 17.07 -21.28
CA ASP A 10 -11.02 17.48 -22.61
C ASP A 10 -11.98 16.41 -23.11
N ASN A 11 -13.29 16.62 -22.92
CA ASN A 11 -14.32 15.73 -23.46
C ASN A 11 -14.50 15.99 -24.96
N ASN A 12 -13.62 15.40 -25.79
CA ASN A 12 -13.74 15.44 -27.24
C ASN A 12 -15.02 14.77 -27.79
N ASP A 13 -15.75 14.01 -26.96
CA ASP A 13 -16.91 13.21 -27.39
C ASP A 13 -18.29 13.76 -26.95
N ASN A 14 -18.39 14.89 -26.24
CA ASN A 14 -19.69 15.48 -25.88
C ASN A 14 -19.69 17.02 -25.91
N HIS A 15 -20.27 17.59 -26.98
CA HIS A 15 -20.88 18.93 -27.04
C HIS A 15 -20.03 20.17 -26.66
N GLY A 16 -18.71 20.11 -26.60
CA GLY A 16 -17.88 21.30 -26.33
C GLY A 16 -17.99 21.80 -24.87
N VAL A 17 -18.17 20.87 -23.94
CA VAL A 17 -18.14 21.14 -22.49
C VAL A 17 -16.79 20.71 -21.95
N ASP A 18 -16.02 21.68 -21.44
CA ASP A 18 -14.78 21.38 -20.73
C ASP A 18 -15.07 21.07 -19.27
N GLU A 19 -14.34 20.09 -18.72
CA GLU A 19 -14.50 19.62 -17.36
C GLU A 19 -13.17 19.69 -16.59
N ILE A 20 -13.21 20.25 -15.39
CA ILE A 20 -12.11 20.19 -14.43
C ILE A 20 -12.60 19.50 -13.16
N VAL A 21 -11.89 18.45 -12.75
CA VAL A 21 -12.14 17.75 -11.49
C VAL A 21 -10.98 18.00 -10.54
N VAL A 22 -11.31 18.55 -9.38
CA VAL A 22 -10.40 18.84 -8.29
C VAL A 22 -10.72 17.93 -7.11
N TYR A 23 -9.74 17.15 -6.67
CA TYR A 23 -9.87 16.33 -5.46
C TYR A 23 -9.17 17.03 -4.30
N ILE A 24 -9.83 17.03 -3.13
CA ILE A 24 -9.38 17.78 -1.95
C ILE A 24 -9.55 16.89 -0.74
N TRP A 25 -8.46 16.69 0.00
CA TRP A 25 -8.55 16.07 1.30
C TRP A 25 -9.08 17.09 2.31
N ALA A 26 -10.26 16.80 2.84
CA ALA A 26 -10.94 17.63 3.81
C ALA A 26 -10.86 16.97 5.17
N HIS A 27 -10.08 17.56 6.06
CA HIS A 27 -9.98 17.10 7.44
C HIS A 27 -11.36 17.01 8.12
N ASN A 28 -11.55 16.09 9.07
CA ASN A 28 -12.85 15.88 9.71
C ASN A 28 -13.37 17.10 10.51
N SER A 29 -12.50 18.06 10.82
CA SER A 29 -12.89 19.33 11.45
C SER A 29 -13.45 20.38 10.47
N VAL A 30 -13.45 20.11 9.16
CA VAL A 30 -14.01 21.03 8.17
C VAL A 30 -15.52 21.11 8.36
N ASP A 31 -16.05 22.33 8.50
CA ASP A 31 -17.49 22.57 8.47
C ASP A 31 -17.98 22.48 7.02
N TYR A 32 -18.42 21.28 6.65
CA TYR A 32 -18.92 20.99 5.31
C TYR A 32 -20.11 21.88 4.95
N ASN A 33 -21.02 22.16 5.88
CA ASN A 33 -22.20 22.99 5.59
C ASN A 33 -21.78 24.40 5.20
N LYS A 34 -20.82 24.99 5.94
CA LYS A 34 -20.25 26.29 5.59
C LYS A 34 -19.54 26.25 4.23
N LEU A 35 -18.80 25.18 3.94
CA LEU A 35 -18.12 25.02 2.66
C LEU A 35 -19.09 24.94 1.48
N PHE A 36 -20.18 24.17 1.62
CA PHE A 36 -21.24 24.08 0.60
C PHE A 36 -21.93 25.43 0.38
N LEU A 37 -22.27 26.16 1.45
CA LEU A 37 -22.87 27.50 1.35
C LEU A 37 -21.94 28.50 0.65
N ASN A 38 -20.64 28.44 0.93
CA ASN A 38 -19.64 29.26 0.27
C ASN A 38 -19.53 28.90 -1.22
N ALA A 39 -19.54 27.61 -1.56
CA ALA A 39 -19.52 27.16 -2.96
C ALA A 39 -20.72 27.70 -3.75
N ASP A 40 -21.93 27.67 -3.18
CA ASP A 40 -23.13 28.23 -3.80
C ASP A 40 -23.02 29.75 -4.01
N SER A 41 -22.46 30.46 -3.02
CA SER A 41 -22.24 31.92 -3.11
C SER A 41 -21.24 32.29 -4.21
N ILE A 42 -20.12 31.57 -4.30
CA ILE A 42 -19.07 31.83 -5.29
C ILE A 42 -19.57 31.43 -6.69
N THR A 43 -20.36 30.36 -6.83
CA THR A 43 -20.90 29.92 -8.13
C THR A 43 -21.72 31.00 -8.81
N LYS A 44 -22.43 31.86 -8.04
CA LYS A 44 -23.14 33.03 -8.58
C LYS A 44 -22.23 34.06 -9.25
N GLN A 45 -20.94 34.12 -8.90
CA GLN A 45 -19.94 34.98 -9.53
C GLN A 45 -19.45 34.40 -10.87
N PHE A 46 -19.71 33.11 -11.13
CA PHE A 46 -19.30 32.38 -12.33
C PHE A 46 -20.53 31.71 -13.00
N PRO A 47 -21.50 32.48 -13.53
CA PRO A 47 -22.79 31.96 -14.00
C PRO A 47 -22.71 31.00 -15.20
N LYS A 48 -21.53 30.89 -15.82
CA LYS A 48 -21.25 29.99 -16.94
C LYS A 48 -20.57 28.69 -16.51
N CYS A 49 -20.23 28.55 -15.24
CA CYS A 49 -19.66 27.35 -14.66
C CYS A 49 -20.76 26.62 -13.89
N ASN A 50 -20.83 25.30 -14.07
CA ASN A 50 -21.59 24.43 -13.20
C ASN A 50 -20.62 23.81 -12.21
N VAL A 51 -20.92 23.93 -10.91
CA VAL A 51 -20.06 23.46 -9.83
C VAL A 51 -20.82 22.42 -9.03
N SER A 52 -20.17 21.29 -8.79
CA SER A 52 -20.66 20.26 -7.88
C SER A 52 -19.56 19.89 -6.89
N LEU A 53 -19.93 19.80 -5.61
CA LEU A 53 -19.05 19.34 -4.55
C LEU A 53 -19.63 18.05 -3.99
N ASN A 54 -18.86 16.97 -4.01
CA ASN A 54 -19.29 15.65 -3.57
C ASN A 54 -18.33 15.12 -2.51
N LYS A 55 -18.84 14.41 -1.51
CA LYS A 55 -17.99 13.65 -0.58
C LYS A 55 -17.82 12.24 -1.10
N LEU A 56 -16.59 11.79 -1.30
CA LEU A 56 -16.27 10.46 -1.85
C LEU A 56 -16.29 9.37 -0.76
N SER A 57 -17.37 9.34 0.02
CA SER A 57 -17.57 8.36 1.09
C SER A 57 -17.66 6.95 0.49
N GLY A 58 -16.89 6.00 1.02
CA GLY A 58 -16.91 4.60 0.58
C GLY A 58 -16.07 4.30 -0.66
N ILE A 59 -15.54 5.32 -1.34
CA ILE A 59 -14.60 5.15 -2.46
C ILE A 59 -13.16 5.34 -1.97
N THR A 60 -12.97 6.41 -1.19
CA THR A 60 -11.71 6.79 -0.55
C THR A 60 -11.80 6.55 0.96
N ARG A 61 -10.68 6.27 1.61
CA ARG A 61 -10.61 6.04 3.07
C ARG A 61 -10.30 7.32 3.82
N LEU A 62 -9.57 8.23 3.19
CA LEU A 62 -9.50 9.60 3.64
C LEU A 62 -10.83 10.33 3.34
N PRO A 63 -11.25 11.30 4.18
CA PRO A 63 -12.36 12.18 3.85
C PRO A 63 -11.99 13.08 2.66
N ILE A 64 -12.27 12.60 1.44
CA ILE A 64 -11.98 13.33 0.19
C ILE A 64 -13.25 13.98 -0.33
N LEU A 65 -13.13 15.26 -0.64
CA LEU A 65 -14.09 16.03 -1.41
C LEU A 65 -13.67 16.04 -2.88
N GLN A 66 -14.63 15.81 -3.76
CA GLN A 66 -14.51 16.01 -5.19
C GLN A 66 -15.25 17.28 -5.55
N LEU A 67 -14.52 18.30 -6.00
CA LEU A 67 -15.06 19.49 -6.61
C LEU A 67 -14.98 19.31 -8.13
N LYS A 68 -16.13 19.14 -8.79
CA LYS A 68 -16.23 19.07 -10.25
C LYS A 68 -16.80 20.38 -10.78
N VAL A 69 -16.09 20.99 -11.72
CA VAL A 69 -16.45 22.23 -12.39
C VAL A 69 -16.55 21.98 -13.89
N THR A 70 -17.68 22.32 -14.51
CA THR A 70 -17.88 22.20 -15.96
C THR A 70 -18.32 23.52 -16.60
N THR A 71 -17.95 23.77 -17.85
CA THR A 71 -18.40 24.96 -18.60
C THR A 71 -18.34 24.74 -20.12
N GLN A 72 -19.03 25.58 -20.87
CA GLN A 72 -19.12 25.53 -22.34
C GLN A 72 -18.19 26.53 -23.06
N ILE A 73 -17.23 27.15 -22.35
CA ILE A 73 -16.37 28.21 -22.91
C ILE A 73 -14.89 27.88 -22.65
N SER A 74 -14.20 27.46 -23.71
CA SER A 74 -12.80 26.97 -23.69
C SER A 74 -11.76 28.03 -23.35
N ASP A 75 -11.97 29.27 -23.80
CA ASP A 75 -10.86 30.23 -23.87
C ASP A 75 -10.54 30.96 -22.55
N GLN A 76 -11.34 30.76 -21.49
CA GLN A 76 -11.14 31.37 -20.15
C GLN A 76 -11.25 30.35 -18.99
N LEU A 77 -11.26 29.06 -19.32
CA LEU A 77 -11.55 27.96 -18.41
C LEU A 77 -10.55 27.86 -17.26
N SER A 78 -9.26 27.77 -17.56
CA SER A 78 -8.23 27.49 -16.54
C SER A 78 -8.10 28.66 -15.56
N GLU A 79 -8.14 29.91 -16.04
CA GLU A 79 -7.94 31.08 -15.20
C GLU A 79 -9.15 31.35 -14.28
N SER A 80 -10.37 31.23 -14.82
CA SER A 80 -11.61 31.43 -14.05
C SER A 80 -11.81 30.34 -13.00
N ILE A 81 -11.49 29.09 -13.35
CA ILE A 81 -11.61 27.95 -12.43
C ILE A 81 -10.48 27.98 -11.39
N THR A 82 -9.24 28.33 -11.76
CA THR A 82 -8.16 28.52 -10.79
C THR A 82 -8.53 29.62 -9.78
N LYS A 83 -9.11 30.73 -10.24
CA LYS A 83 -9.62 31.79 -9.35
C LYS A 83 -10.76 31.30 -8.47
N PHE A 84 -11.70 30.51 -9.00
CA PHE A 84 -12.78 29.91 -8.21
C PHE A 84 -12.24 29.01 -7.09
N VAL A 85 -11.38 28.05 -7.44
CA VAL A 85 -10.77 27.11 -6.48
C VAL A 85 -9.97 27.91 -5.44
N HIS A 86 -9.14 28.85 -5.88
CA HIS A 86 -8.36 29.69 -4.99
C HIS A 86 -9.26 30.54 -4.06
N GLN A 87 -10.42 31.01 -4.52
CA GLN A 87 -11.33 31.81 -3.71
C GLN A 87 -12.15 30.94 -2.74
N LEU A 88 -12.56 29.75 -3.16
CA LEU A 88 -13.30 28.80 -2.33
C LEU A 88 -12.47 28.28 -1.16
N PHE A 89 -11.16 28.11 -1.36
CA PHE A 89 -10.28 27.53 -0.35
C PHE A 89 -9.17 28.47 0.13
N LYS A 90 -9.26 29.77 -0.15
CA LYS A 90 -8.23 30.78 0.11
C LYS A 90 -7.66 30.74 1.53
N ASP A 91 -8.53 30.53 2.51
CA ASP A 91 -8.20 30.57 3.93
C ASP A 91 -8.08 29.16 4.55
N ASP A 92 -8.31 28.11 3.76
CA ASP A 92 -8.45 26.72 4.23
C ASP A 92 -7.48 25.72 3.57
N ILE A 93 -6.77 26.06 2.48
CA ILE A 93 -5.71 25.21 1.91
C ILE A 93 -4.43 25.40 2.73
N VAL A 94 -3.89 24.29 3.21
CA VAL A 94 -2.51 24.23 3.67
C VAL A 94 -1.75 23.42 2.64
N ASP A 95 -0.74 24.02 2.00
CA ASP A 95 0.26 23.28 1.24
C ASP A 95 1.09 22.47 2.23
N ASP A 96 0.59 21.29 2.55
CA ASP A 96 1.26 20.40 3.49
C ASP A 96 2.24 19.50 2.72
N VAL A 97 3.49 19.96 2.64
CA VAL A 97 4.61 19.20 2.04
C VAL A 97 4.78 17.83 2.71
N PHE A 98 4.40 17.67 3.98
CA PHE A 98 4.42 16.37 4.66
C PHE A 98 3.31 15.44 4.16
N LEU A 99 2.21 15.97 3.63
CA LEU A 99 1.14 15.16 3.05
C LEU A 99 1.55 14.50 1.74
N LEU A 100 2.40 15.15 0.92
CA LEU A 100 2.93 14.53 -0.30
C LEU A 100 3.82 13.30 0.01
N GLN A 101 4.34 13.20 1.24
CA GLN A 101 5.12 12.07 1.72
C GLN A 101 4.26 10.97 2.39
N SER A 102 2.98 11.25 2.65
CA SER A 102 2.01 10.34 3.27
C SER A 102 1.80 9.08 2.44
N LYS A 103 1.82 7.91 3.08
CA LYS A 103 1.54 6.63 2.40
C LYS A 103 0.07 6.56 2.04
N ALA A 104 -0.79 6.98 2.97
CA ALA A 104 -2.23 7.11 2.75
C ALA A 104 -2.55 7.96 1.53
N TYR A 105 -1.88 9.11 1.39
CA TYR A 105 -2.10 10.01 0.26
C TYR A 105 -1.80 9.32 -1.08
N LYS A 106 -0.64 8.65 -1.20
CA LYS A 106 -0.25 7.97 -2.46
C LYS A 106 -1.25 6.89 -2.88
N ILE A 107 -1.79 6.15 -1.92
CA ILE A 107 -2.80 5.13 -2.20
C ILE A 107 -4.12 5.77 -2.63
N GLU A 108 -4.59 6.80 -1.93
CA GLU A 108 -5.83 7.49 -2.31
C GLU A 108 -5.72 8.15 -3.68
N GLN A 109 -4.59 8.79 -4.00
CA GLN A 109 -4.31 9.32 -5.33
C GLN A 109 -4.50 8.26 -6.41
N TYR A 110 -3.94 7.07 -6.19
CA TYR A 110 -4.13 5.99 -7.13
C TYR A 110 -5.59 5.57 -7.25
N VAL A 111 -6.29 5.37 -6.14
CA VAL A 111 -7.71 5.01 -6.14
C VAL A 111 -8.54 6.04 -6.92
N LEU A 112 -8.23 7.32 -6.78
CA LEU A 112 -8.85 8.41 -7.54
C LEU A 112 -8.57 8.32 -9.05
N THR A 113 -7.33 8.02 -9.47
CA THR A 113 -7.04 7.82 -10.91
C THR A 113 -7.82 6.67 -11.54
N LEU A 114 -8.32 5.74 -10.73
CA LEU A 114 -9.15 4.63 -11.17
C LEU A 114 -10.66 4.90 -11.07
N MET A 115 -11.08 6.10 -10.69
CA MET A 115 -12.49 6.49 -10.74
C MET A 115 -12.91 6.92 -12.14
N ASP A 116 -11.97 7.45 -12.92
CA ASP A 116 -12.23 7.97 -14.26
C ASP A 116 -12.36 6.82 -15.30
N ASN A 117 -11.88 5.62 -14.96
CA ASN A 117 -12.06 4.40 -15.76
C ASN A 117 -13.35 3.67 -15.38
N LYS A 118 -14.24 3.46 -16.35
CA LYS A 118 -15.52 2.74 -16.16
C LYS A 118 -15.36 1.22 -15.99
N GLU A 119 -14.18 0.68 -16.30
CA GLU A 119 -13.88 -0.74 -16.10
C GLU A 119 -13.35 -1.00 -14.68
N SER A 120 -13.79 -2.09 -14.06
CA SER A 120 -13.26 -2.51 -12.76
C SER A 120 -11.82 -2.99 -12.92
N ASP A 121 -10.89 -2.35 -12.23
CA ASP A 121 -9.49 -2.75 -12.16
C ASP A 121 -9.34 -3.86 -11.10
N ILE A 122 -8.90 -5.05 -11.52
CA ILE A 122 -8.68 -6.22 -10.65
C ILE A 122 -7.74 -5.88 -9.49
N PHE A 123 -6.69 -5.08 -9.75
CA PHE A 123 -5.74 -4.68 -8.72
C PHE A 123 -6.37 -3.71 -7.73
N LYS A 124 -7.24 -2.79 -8.19
CA LYS A 124 -8.05 -1.93 -7.30
C LYS A 124 -8.89 -2.75 -6.35
N GLU A 125 -9.63 -3.72 -6.86
CA GLU A 125 -10.49 -4.56 -6.02
C GLU A 125 -9.66 -5.34 -4.99
N ALA A 126 -8.53 -5.91 -5.40
CA ALA A 126 -7.61 -6.62 -4.51
C ALA A 126 -7.05 -5.69 -3.42
N LEU A 127 -6.70 -4.46 -3.77
CA LEU A 127 -6.26 -3.41 -2.85
C LEU A 127 -7.36 -3.00 -1.88
N MET A 128 -8.60 -2.82 -2.36
CA MET A 128 -9.74 -2.48 -1.51
C MET A 128 -10.01 -3.58 -0.49
N LYS A 129 -10.11 -4.84 -0.92
CA LYS A 129 -10.34 -5.99 -0.05
C LYS A 129 -9.26 -6.14 1.01
N ALA A 130 -7.99 -5.88 0.67
CA ALA A 130 -6.89 -5.93 1.63
C ALA A 130 -7.06 -4.87 2.73
N PHE A 131 -7.41 -3.63 2.37
CA PHE A 131 -7.68 -2.58 3.34
C PHE A 131 -8.92 -2.87 4.19
N ASP A 132 -10.00 -3.36 3.59
CA ASP A 132 -11.22 -3.71 4.31
C ASP A 132 -10.94 -4.74 5.42
N LEU A 133 -10.12 -5.75 5.12
CA LEU A 133 -9.71 -6.75 6.12
C LEU A 133 -8.80 -6.15 7.21
N ILE A 134 -7.90 -5.22 6.86
CA ILE A 134 -7.06 -4.51 7.83
C ILE A 134 -7.94 -3.67 8.77
N TYR A 135 -8.85 -2.85 8.24
CA TYR A 135 -9.73 -2.01 9.04
C TYR A 135 -10.67 -2.85 9.90
N LYS A 136 -11.32 -3.88 9.34
CA LYS A 136 -12.13 -4.83 10.11
C LYS A 136 -11.37 -5.39 11.31
N THR A 137 -10.10 -5.75 11.11
CA THR A 137 -9.25 -6.28 12.19
C THR A 137 -8.93 -5.21 13.24
N LEU A 138 -8.61 -3.98 12.81
CA LEU A 138 -8.31 -2.86 13.72
C LEU A 138 -9.54 -2.38 14.48
N ASP A 139 -10.72 -2.39 13.87
CA ASP A 139 -11.99 -2.07 14.53
C ASP A 139 -12.33 -3.12 15.60
N GLN A 140 -12.06 -4.40 15.31
CA GLN A 140 -12.35 -5.49 16.23
C GLN A 140 -11.38 -5.57 17.41
N TYR A 141 -10.09 -5.34 17.17
CA TYR A 141 -9.05 -5.61 18.17
C TYR A 141 -8.31 -4.37 18.67
N THR A 142 -8.40 -3.21 18.00
CA THR A 142 -7.55 -2.02 18.22
C THR A 142 -6.05 -2.28 18.01
N ASN A 143 -5.29 -1.22 17.68
CA ASN A 143 -3.89 -1.36 17.28
C ASN A 143 -2.99 -2.02 18.35
N ASP A 144 -3.27 -1.79 19.63
CA ASP A 144 -2.50 -2.32 20.77
C ASP A 144 -2.65 -3.84 20.97
N ARG A 145 -3.62 -4.46 20.30
CA ARG A 145 -3.86 -5.91 20.34
C ARG A 145 -3.58 -6.61 19.01
N VAL A 146 -2.94 -5.90 18.08
CA VAL A 146 -2.59 -6.42 16.78
C VAL A 146 -1.08 -6.31 16.60
N SER A 147 -0.51 -7.30 15.93
CA SER A 147 0.90 -7.30 15.54
C SER A 147 1.04 -7.77 14.10
N ILE A 148 2.23 -7.63 13.53
CA ILE A 148 2.56 -8.15 12.21
C ILE A 148 3.76 -9.09 12.27
N ALA A 149 3.67 -10.27 11.67
CA ALA A 149 4.82 -11.13 11.44
C ALA A 149 5.65 -10.57 10.29
N PHE A 150 6.85 -10.08 10.60
CA PHE A 150 7.70 -9.34 9.67
C PHE A 150 9.06 -10.00 9.55
N ASN A 151 9.38 -10.54 8.36
CA ASN A 151 10.64 -11.24 8.07
C ASN A 151 11.50 -10.55 6.99
N GLY A 152 11.11 -9.34 6.56
CA GLY A 152 11.84 -8.57 5.54
C GLY A 152 11.60 -9.02 4.09
N GLY A 153 10.82 -10.09 3.87
CA GLY A 153 10.40 -10.49 2.53
C GLY A 153 9.42 -9.48 1.89
N LYS A 154 9.31 -9.52 0.56
CA LYS A 154 8.45 -8.61 -0.22
C LYS A 154 7.00 -8.59 0.27
N ASP A 155 6.43 -9.76 0.57
CA ASP A 155 5.01 -9.91 0.87
C ASP A 155 4.66 -9.33 2.26
N CYS A 156 5.47 -9.64 3.29
CA CYS A 156 5.26 -9.08 4.62
C CYS A 156 5.57 -7.57 4.68
N THR A 157 6.52 -7.09 3.85
CA THR A 157 6.82 -5.66 3.76
C THR A 157 5.67 -4.90 3.09
N LEU A 158 5.04 -5.48 2.07
CA LEU A 158 3.81 -4.95 1.48
C LEU A 158 2.68 -4.91 2.51
N VAL A 159 2.41 -6.00 3.24
CA VAL A 159 1.37 -5.98 4.29
C VAL A 159 1.69 -4.97 5.38
N LEU A 160 2.95 -4.82 5.78
CA LEU A 160 3.38 -3.78 6.71
C LEU A 160 3.06 -2.38 6.16
N HIS A 161 3.31 -2.14 4.87
CA HIS A 161 3.02 -0.87 4.24
C HIS A 161 1.52 -0.55 4.25
N LEU A 162 0.68 -1.51 3.87
CA LEU A 162 -0.78 -1.34 3.89
C LEU A 162 -1.29 -1.11 5.32
N TYR A 163 -0.81 -1.90 6.28
CA TYR A 163 -1.17 -1.76 7.69
C TYR A 163 -0.74 -0.40 8.26
N SER A 164 0.51 0.02 8.05
CA SER A 164 1.00 1.33 8.46
C SER A 164 0.23 2.47 7.80
N THR A 165 -0.22 2.27 6.55
CA THR A 165 -1.07 3.24 5.85
C THR A 165 -2.45 3.36 6.50
N ALA A 166 -3.06 2.24 6.87
CA ALA A 166 -4.35 2.26 7.59
C ALA A 166 -4.24 2.99 8.94
N LEU A 167 -3.15 2.79 9.69
CA LEU A 167 -2.90 3.52 10.93
C LEU A 167 -2.74 5.03 10.70
N GLU A 168 -2.01 5.42 9.65
CA GLU A 168 -1.88 6.83 9.26
C GLU A 168 -3.24 7.46 8.89
N VAL A 169 -4.11 6.74 8.18
CA VAL A 169 -5.49 7.19 7.88
C VAL A 169 -6.29 7.38 9.16
N ILE A 170 -6.25 6.41 10.07
CA ILE A 170 -6.96 6.48 11.36
C ILE A 170 -6.46 7.68 12.17
N GLU A 171 -5.14 7.89 12.25
CA GLU A 171 -4.53 9.04 12.92
C GLU A 171 -5.06 10.37 12.37
N LYS A 172 -4.95 10.53 11.05
CA LYS A 172 -5.31 11.76 10.34
C LYS A 172 -6.81 12.03 10.34
N SER A 173 -7.63 10.99 10.40
CA SER A 173 -9.09 11.11 10.54
C SER A 173 -9.52 11.44 11.99
N SER A 174 -8.73 11.04 12.99
CA SER A 174 -9.06 11.23 14.40
C SER A 174 -8.63 12.58 14.97
N TYR A 175 -7.87 13.35 14.19
CA TYR A 175 -7.33 14.63 14.63
C TYR A 175 -8.50 15.60 14.89
N LYS A 176 -8.82 15.82 16.16
CA LYS A 176 -9.65 16.93 16.62
C LYS A 176 -8.69 18.07 16.98
N SER A 177 -9.07 19.30 16.66
CA SER A 177 -8.25 20.52 16.76
C SER A 177 -7.91 20.96 18.19
N ASN A 178 -7.48 20.05 19.07
CA ASN A 178 -6.97 20.37 20.41
C ASN A 178 -5.55 19.83 20.55
N GLU A 179 -4.58 20.74 20.70
CA GLU A 179 -3.14 20.52 20.63
C GLU A 179 -2.52 19.69 21.78
N VAL A 180 -3.31 19.12 22.70
CA VAL A 180 -2.77 18.75 24.02
C VAL A 180 -2.20 17.32 24.12
N ASP A 181 -2.48 16.37 23.20
CA ASP A 181 -1.99 14.98 23.34
C ASP A 181 -1.33 14.37 22.07
N LYS A 182 -0.60 15.16 21.27
CA LYS A 182 0.06 14.66 20.04
C LYS A 182 1.08 13.53 20.29
N LEU A 183 1.73 13.51 21.45
CA LEU A 183 2.81 12.55 21.73
C LEU A 183 2.31 11.16 22.16
N ASP A 184 1.13 11.08 22.78
CA ASP A 184 0.56 9.81 23.27
C ASP A 184 -0.19 9.06 22.16
N VAL A 185 -0.78 9.79 21.20
CA VAL A 185 -1.44 9.23 20.01
C VAL A 185 -0.42 8.65 19.02
N THR A 186 0.68 9.37 18.75
CA THR A 186 1.73 8.93 17.81
C THR A 186 2.41 7.64 18.26
N ASN A 187 2.63 7.43 19.57
CA ASN A 187 3.17 6.17 20.10
C ASN A 187 2.14 5.03 20.09
N LYS A 188 0.84 5.32 20.26
CA LYS A 188 -0.25 4.32 20.19
C LYS A 188 -0.47 3.75 18.80
N LEU A 189 0.07 4.38 17.76
CA LEU A 189 -0.10 3.99 16.35
C LEU A 189 1.17 3.36 15.73
N ASN A 190 2.22 3.14 16.52
CA ASN A 190 3.35 2.36 16.05
C ASN A 190 2.94 0.89 15.92
N ALA A 191 3.24 0.26 14.78
CA ALA A 191 2.95 -1.14 14.56
C ALA A 191 3.87 -2.03 15.40
N MET A 192 3.31 -2.99 16.14
CA MET A 192 4.07 -4.07 16.78
C MET A 192 4.48 -5.08 15.72
N ALA A 193 5.78 -5.28 15.52
CA ALA A 193 6.31 -6.22 14.55
C ALA A 193 7.03 -7.38 15.25
N LEU A 194 6.72 -8.61 14.85
CA LEU A 194 7.33 -9.84 15.36
C LEU A 194 8.31 -10.37 14.30
N TYR A 195 9.59 -10.40 14.65
CA TYR A 195 10.63 -10.97 13.81
C TYR A 195 11.19 -12.23 14.46
N PHE A 196 11.10 -13.34 13.75
CA PHE A 196 11.53 -14.67 14.22
C PHE A 196 12.88 -15.01 13.59
N ASN A 197 13.97 -14.76 14.31
CA ASN A 197 15.33 -15.06 13.92
C ASN A 197 15.69 -16.51 14.27
N HIS A 198 15.17 -17.46 13.49
CA HIS A 198 15.24 -18.90 13.83
C HIS A 198 15.99 -19.76 12.81
N HIS A 199 16.48 -19.16 11.72
CA HIS A 199 17.26 -19.84 10.68
C HIS A 199 18.34 -18.92 10.10
N PRO A 200 19.40 -19.48 9.47
CA PRO A 200 20.42 -18.69 8.78
C PRO A 200 19.83 -17.88 7.62
N GLU A 201 20.01 -16.57 7.67
CA GLU A 201 19.53 -15.62 6.67
C GLU A 201 20.66 -14.98 5.84
N PHE A 202 20.27 -14.29 4.77
CA PHE A 202 21.21 -13.49 3.99
C PHE A 202 21.70 -12.29 4.81
N ALA A 203 22.96 -11.90 4.63
CA ALA A 203 23.55 -10.79 5.39
C ALA A 203 22.81 -9.45 5.19
N GLN A 204 22.15 -9.28 4.05
CA GLN A 204 21.35 -8.09 3.74
C GLN A 204 20.02 -8.03 4.53
N VAL A 205 19.53 -9.15 5.10
CA VAL A 205 18.23 -9.19 5.78
C VAL A 205 18.25 -8.39 7.09
N PRO A 206 19.20 -8.59 8.03
CA PRO A 206 19.29 -7.76 9.25
C PRO A 206 19.34 -6.26 8.96
N GLU A 207 20.17 -5.84 7.99
CA GLU A 207 20.31 -4.43 7.61
C GLU A 207 19.00 -3.86 7.07
N PHE A 208 18.27 -4.64 6.28
CA PHE A 208 16.97 -4.27 5.76
C PHE A 208 15.92 -4.18 6.89
N ILE A 209 15.86 -5.15 7.81
CA ILE A 209 14.94 -5.12 8.95
C ILE A 209 15.17 -3.85 9.79
N GLU A 210 16.41 -3.51 10.11
CA GLU A 210 16.72 -2.29 10.87
C GLU A 210 16.40 -1.00 10.11
N ARG A 211 16.57 -0.98 8.78
CA ARG A 211 16.11 0.14 7.94
C ARG A 211 14.58 0.29 8.01
N ILE A 212 13.83 -0.79 7.81
CA ILE A 212 12.37 -0.78 7.81
C ILE A 212 11.83 -0.43 9.21
N LYS A 213 12.45 -0.92 10.27
CA LYS A 213 12.11 -0.54 11.65
C LYS A 213 12.16 0.96 11.87
N LYS A 214 13.20 1.64 11.36
CA LYS A 214 13.34 3.10 11.45
C LYS A 214 12.31 3.83 10.58
N GLU A 215 12.18 3.41 9.32
CA GLU A 215 11.30 4.05 8.34
C GLU A 215 9.81 3.94 8.74
N TYR A 216 9.40 2.81 9.31
CA TYR A 216 8.02 2.54 9.73
C TYR A 216 7.80 2.74 11.24
N LYS A 217 8.82 3.21 11.98
CA LYS A 217 8.77 3.42 13.44
C LYS A 217 8.24 2.20 14.20
N LEU A 218 8.71 1.01 13.84
CA LEU A 218 8.19 -0.25 14.38
C LEU A 218 8.59 -0.45 15.84
N ASN A 219 7.64 -0.97 16.63
CA ASN A 219 7.96 -1.65 17.87
C ASN A 219 8.36 -3.10 17.53
N LEU A 220 9.63 -3.30 17.16
CA LEU A 220 10.16 -4.59 16.73
C LEU A 220 10.51 -5.48 17.92
N ILE A 221 9.90 -6.66 17.98
CA ILE A 221 10.21 -7.72 18.95
C ILE A 221 10.90 -8.86 18.20
N ILE A 222 12.10 -9.21 18.67
CA ILE A 222 12.93 -10.26 18.08
C ILE A 222 12.85 -11.52 18.94
N TYR A 223 12.70 -12.67 18.28
CA TYR A 223 12.72 -13.98 18.92
C TYR A 223 13.72 -14.93 18.26
N ASP A 224 14.55 -15.58 19.06
CA ASP A 224 15.60 -16.52 18.59
C ASP A 224 15.23 -18.01 18.79
N HIS A 225 13.93 -18.31 18.82
CA HIS A 225 13.41 -19.68 18.93
C HIS A 225 12.51 -20.03 17.73
N SER A 226 12.16 -21.31 17.60
CA SER A 226 11.15 -21.74 16.62
C SER A 226 9.88 -20.91 16.75
N ILE A 227 9.19 -20.65 15.63
CA ILE A 227 8.00 -19.78 15.60
C ILE A 227 6.98 -20.17 16.69
N LYS A 228 6.73 -21.48 16.85
CA LYS A 228 5.80 -22.01 17.87
C LYS A 228 6.24 -21.70 19.30
N ALA A 229 7.52 -21.87 19.62
CA ALA A 229 8.06 -21.56 20.95
C ALA A 229 8.04 -20.04 21.20
N SER A 230 8.43 -19.26 20.20
CA SER A 230 8.41 -17.79 20.23
C SER A 230 7.00 -17.25 20.48
N LEU A 231 5.99 -17.78 19.80
CA LEU A 231 4.59 -17.42 20.03
C LEU A 231 4.09 -17.80 21.43
N LYS A 232 4.57 -18.91 22.01
CA LYS A 232 4.23 -19.29 23.41
C LYS A 232 4.80 -18.31 24.43
N ILE A 233 6.00 -17.79 24.16
CA ILE A 233 6.63 -16.74 24.99
C ILE A 233 5.89 -15.43 24.78
N HIS A 234 5.57 -15.08 23.53
CA HIS A 234 4.86 -13.88 23.17
C HIS A 234 3.48 -13.80 23.83
N SER A 235 2.68 -14.87 23.76
CA SER A 235 1.33 -14.90 24.32
C SER A 235 1.29 -14.69 25.83
N LYS A 236 2.36 -15.04 26.56
CA LYS A 236 2.48 -14.80 28.01
C LYS A 236 2.90 -13.37 28.32
N LYS A 237 3.72 -12.75 27.48
CA LYS A 237 4.24 -11.39 27.70
C LYS A 237 3.26 -10.32 27.21
N TYR A 238 2.55 -10.60 26.13
CA TYR A 238 1.61 -9.71 25.48
C TYR A 238 0.25 -10.38 25.39
N GLU A 239 -0.35 -10.68 26.55
CA GLU A 239 -1.63 -11.41 26.67
C GLU A 239 -2.79 -10.72 25.92
N ASN A 240 -2.66 -9.42 25.68
CA ASN A 240 -3.64 -8.63 24.94
C ASN A 240 -3.50 -8.74 23.42
N ASN A 241 -2.36 -9.19 22.87
CA ASN A 241 -2.20 -9.36 21.44
C ASN A 241 -3.09 -10.54 20.96
N LYS A 242 -4.05 -10.27 20.08
CA LYS A 242 -5.06 -11.23 19.61
C LYS A 242 -4.90 -11.62 18.15
N ALA A 243 -4.46 -10.69 17.31
CA ALA A 243 -4.35 -10.91 15.88
C ALA A 243 -2.93 -10.62 15.37
N ILE A 244 -2.50 -11.43 14.41
CA ILE A 244 -1.20 -11.29 13.75
C ILE A 244 -1.44 -11.16 12.26
N PHE A 245 -1.12 -9.99 11.71
CA PHE A 245 -1.04 -9.78 10.27
C PHE A 245 0.13 -10.59 9.69
N MET A 246 -0.10 -11.23 8.54
CA MET A 246 0.87 -12.06 7.85
C MET A 246 0.86 -11.77 6.35
N GLY A 247 2.03 -11.85 5.72
CA GLY A 247 2.20 -11.73 4.27
C GLY A 247 1.90 -13.01 3.47
N THR A 248 1.17 -13.97 4.05
CA THR A 248 0.92 -15.27 3.40
C THR A 248 -0.13 -15.12 2.31
N ARG A 249 0.19 -15.61 1.11
CA ARG A 249 -0.74 -15.76 -0.02
C ARG A 249 -1.24 -17.20 -0.12
N LYS A 250 -2.39 -17.39 -0.75
CA LYS A 250 -3.04 -18.69 -0.97
C LYS A 250 -2.15 -19.69 -1.72
N THR A 251 -1.31 -19.20 -2.62
CA THR A 251 -0.36 -20.00 -3.39
C THR A 251 0.90 -20.39 -2.61
N ASP A 252 1.15 -19.78 -1.44
CA ASP A 252 2.26 -20.14 -0.57
C ASP A 252 2.05 -21.52 0.09
N PRO A 253 3.13 -22.27 0.42
CA PRO A 253 3.03 -23.56 1.10
C PRO A 253 2.16 -23.54 2.36
N ALA A 254 2.24 -22.48 3.16
CA ALA A 254 1.39 -22.33 4.34
C ALA A 254 -0.05 -21.93 3.99
N GLY A 255 -0.24 -21.13 2.94
CA GLY A 255 -1.56 -20.63 2.52
C GLY A 255 -2.44 -21.68 1.87
N LYS A 256 -1.85 -22.70 1.21
CA LYS A 256 -2.59 -23.82 0.60
C LYS A 256 -3.48 -24.60 1.57
N TYR A 257 -3.16 -24.57 2.87
CA TYR A 257 -3.92 -25.25 3.92
C TYR A 257 -4.87 -24.33 4.68
N MET A 258 -4.89 -23.03 4.36
CA MET A 258 -5.80 -22.07 4.97
C MET A 258 -7.12 -22.04 4.21
N ASN A 259 -8.24 -22.06 4.95
CA ASN A 259 -9.58 -22.00 4.36
C ASN A 259 -9.99 -20.59 3.93
N SER A 260 -9.41 -19.58 4.57
CA SER A 260 -9.77 -18.16 4.39
C SER A 260 -8.60 -17.24 4.72
N ALA A 261 -8.71 -15.97 4.32
CA ALA A 261 -7.73 -14.93 4.62
C ALA A 261 -7.60 -14.61 6.13
N GLU A 262 -8.59 -14.97 6.93
CA GLU A 262 -8.56 -14.90 8.39
C GLU A 262 -8.85 -16.29 8.97
N GLU A 263 -7.97 -16.79 9.84
CA GLU A 263 -8.13 -18.12 10.46
C GLU A 263 -7.35 -18.20 11.77
N TRP A 264 -7.97 -18.76 12.81
CA TRP A 264 -7.27 -19.05 14.06
C TRP A 264 -6.12 -20.04 13.82
N THR A 265 -5.09 -19.95 14.64
CA THR A 265 -4.06 -21.00 14.75
C THR A 265 -4.68 -22.33 15.20
N SER A 266 -4.11 -23.46 14.78
CA SER A 266 -4.57 -24.78 15.22
C SER A 266 -4.42 -24.97 16.74
N ASN A 267 -5.16 -25.93 17.30
CA ASN A 267 -5.26 -26.16 18.75
C ASN A 267 -3.91 -26.43 19.46
N ASP A 268 -2.92 -26.94 18.73
CA ASP A 268 -1.60 -27.21 19.27
C ASP A 268 -0.69 -25.96 19.36
N TRP A 269 -1.14 -24.82 18.83
CA TRP A 269 -0.44 -23.53 18.85
C TRP A 269 -1.07 -22.55 19.85
N PRO A 270 -0.29 -21.56 20.35
CA PRO A 270 -0.84 -20.39 21.02
C PRO A 270 -1.91 -19.74 20.15
N GLN A 271 -3.04 -19.39 20.76
CA GLN A 271 -4.22 -18.94 20.03
C GLN A 271 -4.09 -17.49 19.57
N PHE A 272 -3.86 -17.32 18.27
CA PHE A 272 -3.86 -16.04 17.57
C PHE A 272 -4.76 -16.12 16.34
N LEU A 273 -5.46 -15.03 16.03
CA LEU A 273 -6.09 -14.89 14.73
C LEU A 273 -5.02 -14.54 13.70
N ARG A 274 -4.78 -15.43 12.72
CA ARG A 274 -3.92 -15.13 11.57
C ARG A 274 -4.75 -14.32 10.59
N VAL A 275 -4.24 -13.15 10.19
CA VAL A 275 -4.91 -12.29 9.22
C VAL A 275 -3.96 -12.04 8.05
N CYS A 276 -4.39 -12.39 6.84
CA CYS A 276 -3.60 -12.33 5.62
C CYS A 276 -4.26 -11.36 4.61
N PRO A 277 -4.03 -10.03 4.71
CA PRO A 277 -4.71 -9.03 3.87
C PRO A 277 -4.53 -9.26 2.36
N ILE A 278 -3.40 -9.84 1.97
CA ILE A 278 -3.06 -10.12 0.57
C ILE A 278 -3.29 -11.59 0.19
N PHE A 279 -4.10 -12.34 0.94
CA PHE A 279 -4.22 -13.80 0.77
C PHE A 279 -4.55 -14.22 -0.68
N GLU A 280 -5.47 -13.53 -1.34
CA GLU A 280 -5.89 -13.83 -2.72
C GLU A 280 -5.04 -13.11 -3.80
N TRP A 281 -3.96 -12.41 -3.41
CA TRP A 281 -3.15 -11.66 -4.37
C TRP A 281 -2.25 -12.58 -5.21
N SER A 282 -2.12 -12.26 -6.49
CA SER A 282 -1.13 -12.86 -7.40
C SER A 282 0.29 -12.33 -7.13
N TYR A 283 1.30 -12.97 -7.70
CA TYR A 283 2.68 -12.45 -7.68
C TYR A 283 2.77 -11.09 -8.37
N SER A 284 2.04 -10.94 -9.48
CA SER A 284 1.97 -9.69 -10.24
C SER A 284 1.36 -8.56 -9.42
N ASN A 285 0.28 -8.80 -8.68
CA ASN A 285 -0.31 -7.76 -7.81
C ASN A 285 0.67 -7.30 -6.72
N VAL A 286 1.46 -8.22 -6.16
CA VAL A 286 2.48 -7.87 -5.14
C VAL A 286 3.52 -6.91 -5.74
N TRP A 287 4.07 -7.22 -6.91
CA TRP A 287 5.06 -6.34 -7.54
C TRP A 287 4.48 -5.06 -8.09
N GLU A 288 3.25 -5.10 -8.60
CA GLU A 288 2.51 -3.90 -9.01
C GLU A 288 2.37 -2.93 -7.82
N ALA A 289 1.93 -3.40 -6.64
CA ALA A 289 1.85 -2.55 -5.45
C ALA A 289 3.23 -2.03 -5.00
N ILE A 290 4.24 -2.91 -4.96
CA ILE A 290 5.59 -2.54 -4.52
C ILE A 290 6.16 -1.43 -5.40
N THR A 291 6.07 -1.58 -6.72
CA THR A 291 6.59 -0.59 -7.67
C THR A 291 5.77 0.70 -7.64
N LYS A 292 4.43 0.58 -7.66
CA LYS A 292 3.51 1.72 -7.73
C LYS A 292 3.53 2.61 -6.49
N PHE A 293 3.68 2.01 -5.30
CA PHE A 293 3.75 2.75 -4.04
C PHE A 293 5.18 2.98 -3.55
N ASN A 294 6.18 2.61 -4.36
CA ASN A 294 7.60 2.71 -4.04
C ASN A 294 7.94 2.10 -2.68
N ILE A 295 7.44 0.88 -2.44
CA ILE A 295 7.64 0.15 -1.19
C ILE A 295 9.07 -0.39 -1.19
N PRO A 296 9.86 -0.15 -0.13
CA PRO A 296 11.21 -0.70 -0.05
C PRO A 296 11.19 -2.23 -0.05
N TYR A 297 12.12 -2.84 -0.79
CA TYR A 297 12.34 -4.29 -0.80
C TYR A 297 13.84 -4.61 -0.77
N LEU A 298 14.18 -5.88 -0.52
CA LEU A 298 15.56 -6.36 -0.49
C LEU A 298 16.17 -6.36 -1.90
N ASN A 299 17.37 -5.79 -2.06
CA ASN A 299 18.11 -5.79 -3.35
C ASN A 299 18.40 -7.21 -3.89
N LEU A 300 18.24 -8.25 -3.06
CA LEU A 300 18.25 -9.64 -3.54
C LEU A 300 17.22 -9.87 -4.65
N TYR A 301 16.06 -9.22 -4.58
CA TYR A 301 15.05 -9.32 -5.63
C TYR A 301 15.56 -8.73 -6.96
N ASP A 302 16.33 -7.65 -6.94
CA ASP A 302 16.96 -7.09 -8.15
C ASP A 302 18.04 -8.02 -8.73
N MET A 303 18.63 -8.85 -7.88
CA MET A 303 19.64 -9.84 -8.27
C MET A 303 19.04 -11.14 -8.84
N GLY A 304 17.72 -11.24 -8.95
CA GLY A 304 17.00 -12.38 -9.53
C GLY A 304 16.52 -13.43 -8.52
N TYR A 305 16.49 -13.12 -7.23
CA TYR A 305 15.79 -13.96 -6.25
C TYR A 305 14.29 -13.66 -6.28
N THR A 306 13.43 -14.67 -6.30
CA THR A 306 11.96 -14.48 -6.39
C THR A 306 11.23 -14.85 -5.10
N SER A 307 11.80 -15.79 -4.34
CA SER A 307 11.33 -16.18 -3.01
C SER A 307 12.53 -16.27 -2.06
N LEU A 308 12.43 -15.66 -0.88
CA LEU A 308 13.48 -15.64 0.14
C LEU A 308 13.12 -16.53 1.33
N GLY A 309 14.07 -17.31 1.82
CA GLY A 309 13.95 -18.17 2.99
C GLY A 309 15.35 -18.48 3.46
N GLU A 310 15.64 -19.71 3.90
CA GLU A 310 16.97 -19.98 4.43
C GLU A 310 18.06 -19.76 3.38
N LYS A 311 19.16 -19.13 3.81
CA LYS A 311 20.28 -18.76 2.93
C LYS A 311 20.83 -19.95 2.14
N ASN A 312 20.91 -21.11 2.78
CA ASN A 312 21.57 -22.29 2.20
C ASN A 312 20.67 -23.03 1.20
N SER A 313 19.35 -22.85 1.25
CA SER A 313 18.37 -23.49 0.37
C SER A 313 17.79 -22.55 -0.69
N THR A 314 18.25 -21.30 -0.75
CA THR A 314 17.71 -20.30 -1.68
C THR A 314 18.77 -19.90 -2.72
N VAL A 315 18.43 -20.02 -4.00
CA VAL A 315 19.24 -19.58 -5.14
C VAL A 315 18.52 -18.50 -5.94
N LYS A 316 19.20 -17.93 -6.95
CA LYS A 316 18.54 -17.08 -7.94
C LYS A 316 17.60 -17.92 -8.81
N ASN A 317 16.50 -17.34 -9.25
CA ASN A 317 15.50 -18.06 -10.05
C ASN A 317 16.06 -18.38 -11.45
N PRO A 318 16.13 -19.66 -11.86
CA PRO A 318 16.62 -20.04 -13.19
C PRO A 318 15.84 -19.40 -14.34
N ALA A 319 14.53 -19.15 -14.17
CA ALA A 319 13.69 -18.52 -15.18
C ALA A 319 14.03 -17.04 -15.45
N LEU A 320 14.85 -16.42 -14.59
CA LEU A 320 15.33 -15.05 -14.75
C LEU A 320 16.75 -14.97 -15.32
N LYS A 321 17.39 -16.10 -15.63
CA LYS A 321 18.76 -16.12 -16.17
C LYS A 321 18.79 -15.51 -17.58
N ILE A 322 19.70 -14.57 -17.82
CA ILE A 322 19.92 -13.94 -19.13
C ILE A 322 20.92 -14.79 -19.91
N SER A 323 20.50 -15.40 -21.01
CA SER A 323 21.42 -16.01 -21.98
C SER A 323 22.05 -14.92 -22.86
N GLN A 324 23.38 -14.93 -22.99
CA GLN A 324 24.07 -14.14 -24.00
C GLN A 324 24.24 -14.98 -25.26
N ASN A 325 23.76 -14.50 -26.42
CA ASN A 325 24.18 -15.02 -27.71
C ASN A 325 25.38 -14.21 -28.24
N SER A 326 26.20 -14.84 -29.08
CA SER A 326 27.45 -14.34 -29.68
C SER A 326 27.37 -12.99 -30.41
N ASN A 327 26.18 -12.43 -30.61
CA ASN A 327 25.91 -11.20 -31.36
C ASN A 327 25.39 -10.03 -30.50
N GLY A 328 25.36 -10.15 -29.17
CA GLY A 328 25.04 -9.02 -28.27
C GLY A 328 23.56 -8.60 -28.20
N GLU A 329 22.64 -9.33 -28.82
CA GLU A 329 21.20 -9.09 -28.70
C GLU A 329 20.61 -9.80 -27.46
N LYS A 330 19.77 -9.07 -26.71
CA LYS A 330 19.08 -9.57 -25.50
C LYS A 330 17.94 -10.52 -25.90
N LEU A 331 18.12 -11.82 -25.72
CA LEU A 331 17.00 -12.77 -25.75
C LEU A 331 16.28 -12.78 -24.40
N ASN A 332 14.95 -12.62 -24.44
CA ASN A 332 14.10 -12.93 -23.29
C ASN A 332 14.07 -14.46 -23.10
N ALA A 333 14.38 -14.89 -21.88
CA ALA A 333 14.58 -16.29 -21.53
C ALA A 333 13.39 -17.19 -21.90
N LEU A 334 13.61 -18.08 -22.88
CA LEU A 334 12.98 -19.39 -22.98
C LEU A 334 14.00 -20.35 -23.63
N THR A 335 14.11 -21.53 -23.02
CA THR A 335 14.77 -22.78 -23.42
C THR A 335 16.27 -22.99 -23.14
N ASN A 336 16.50 -23.98 -22.26
CA ASN A 336 17.55 -24.99 -22.16
C ASN A 336 18.77 -24.84 -23.10
N ASP A 337 19.95 -24.58 -22.51
CA ASP A 337 21.06 -25.53 -22.64
C ASP A 337 22.09 -25.32 -21.53
N LEU A 338 22.56 -26.42 -20.94
CA LEU A 338 23.61 -26.46 -19.92
C LEU A 338 24.95 -26.68 -20.62
N SER A 339 25.79 -25.65 -20.69
CA SER A 339 27.23 -25.87 -20.77
C SER A 339 28.04 -24.77 -20.11
N ASP A 340 29.07 -25.24 -19.40
CA ASP A 340 30.00 -24.52 -18.56
C ASP A 340 30.71 -23.35 -19.25
N LYS A 341 30.46 -22.12 -18.79
CA LYS A 341 31.47 -21.05 -18.75
C LYS A 341 31.26 -20.18 -17.53
N LYS A 342 32.37 -19.82 -16.87
CA LYS A 342 32.48 -18.80 -15.81
C LYS A 342 32.19 -17.40 -16.36
N ASP A 343 30.99 -17.18 -16.88
CA ASP A 343 30.43 -15.84 -16.96
C ASP A 343 29.68 -15.58 -15.67
N GLN A 344 29.80 -14.37 -15.11
CA GLN A 344 28.94 -13.94 -14.02
C GLN A 344 27.51 -13.92 -14.54
N ASP A 345 26.79 -15.03 -14.39
CA ASP A 345 25.41 -15.20 -14.83
C ASP A 345 24.60 -13.97 -14.39
N LYS A 346 24.16 -13.18 -15.38
CA LYS A 346 23.31 -12.03 -15.15
C LYS A 346 21.87 -12.52 -15.08
N TYR A 347 21.12 -12.01 -14.11
CA TYR A 347 19.72 -12.34 -13.92
C TYR A 347 18.89 -11.07 -14.05
N LEU A 348 17.68 -11.21 -14.58
CA LEU A 348 16.65 -10.19 -14.52
C LEU A 348 16.15 -10.05 -13.08
N PRO A 349 15.64 -8.88 -12.69
CA PRO A 349 15.06 -8.67 -11.38
C PRO A 349 13.74 -9.43 -11.21
N ALA A 350 13.36 -9.69 -9.96
CA ALA A 350 12.23 -10.55 -9.58
C ALA A 350 10.90 -10.14 -10.22
N TYR A 351 10.63 -8.84 -10.33
CA TYR A 351 9.41 -8.31 -10.93
C TYR A 351 9.29 -8.58 -12.44
N MET A 352 10.32 -9.12 -13.08
CA MET A 352 10.28 -9.58 -14.49
C MET A 352 9.93 -11.07 -14.64
N LEU A 353 9.65 -11.79 -13.55
CA LEU A 353 9.19 -13.18 -13.62
C LEU A 353 7.79 -13.22 -14.25
N LYS A 354 7.67 -13.85 -15.42
CA LYS A 354 6.41 -13.91 -16.18
C LYS A 354 5.46 -15.00 -15.69
N ASP A 355 6.00 -16.17 -15.37
CA ASP A 355 5.24 -17.29 -14.85
C ASP A 355 5.39 -17.32 -13.32
N GLU A 356 4.33 -16.88 -12.63
CA GLU A 356 4.30 -16.82 -11.18
C GLU A 356 4.32 -18.19 -10.49
N THR A 357 3.98 -19.27 -11.21
CA THR A 357 4.06 -20.63 -10.65
C THR A 357 5.51 -21.03 -10.35
N LEU A 358 6.47 -20.40 -11.03
CA LEU A 358 7.90 -20.60 -10.86
C LEU A 358 8.50 -19.74 -9.75
N GLU A 359 7.70 -18.99 -8.98
CA GLU A 359 8.21 -18.10 -7.92
C GLU A 359 9.15 -18.82 -6.95
N ARG A 360 8.88 -20.11 -6.67
CA ARG A 360 9.64 -20.95 -5.73
C ARG A 360 10.58 -21.95 -6.40
N ASP A 361 10.77 -21.90 -7.71
CA ASP A 361 11.75 -22.75 -8.41
C ASP A 361 13.21 -22.34 -8.11
N ASN A 362 13.38 -21.34 -7.26
CA ASN A 362 14.63 -20.89 -6.70
C ASN A 362 14.96 -21.53 -5.33
N ARG A 363 14.28 -22.63 -4.98
CA ARG A 363 14.51 -23.41 -3.75
C ARG A 363 15.21 -24.74 -4.07
N LYS A 364 16.23 -25.09 -3.28
CA LYS A 364 16.94 -26.37 -3.37
C LYS A 364 16.23 -27.49 -2.62
#